data_AF-A0A1H8WAD6-F1
#
_entry.id   AF-A0A1H8WAD6-F1
#
_cell.length_a   1.000
_cell.length_b   1.000
_cell.length_c   1.000
_cell.angle_alpha   90.00
_cell.angle_beta   90.00
_cell.angle_gamma   90.00
#
_symmetry.space_group_name_H-M   'P 1'
#
loop_
_entity.id
_entity.type
_entity.pdbx_description
1 polymer ?
#
loop_
_entity_poly.entity_id
_entity_poly.type
_entity_poly.pdbx_seq_one_letter_code
_entity_poly.pdbx_strand_id
1 'polypeptide(L)'
;MAAIQDVARQFFEACEAGKGWAACQAYCKPDASFSSQAEPLADVKTLQGYADWMQGLMKMMPDGHYDLKCWATDADRNNVIAYATFIATHTGPGGPPPTGKSTRSDYVYCMSFDGDKIRHMTKIWNAGWALKELGWA
;
A
#
# COMPACT_ATOMS: atom_id res chain seq x y z
N MET A 1 15.65 19.32 -6.52
CA MET A 1 15.50 18.02 -5.83
C MET A 1 14.23 18.10 -5.02
N ALA A 2 13.29 17.17 -5.21
CA ALA A 2 12.12 17.07 -4.34
C ALA A 2 12.56 16.47 -3.00
N ALA A 3 12.00 16.94 -1.88
CA ALA A 3 12.25 16.29 -0.60
C ALA A 3 11.67 14.87 -0.63
N ILE A 4 12.32 13.91 0.04
CA ILE A 4 11.85 12.51 0.09
C ILE A 4 10.39 12.40 0.59
N GLN A 5 9.97 13.35 1.43
CA GLN A 5 8.58 13.49 1.88
C GLN A 5 7.58 13.70 0.73
N ASP A 6 7.89 14.57 -0.24
CA ASP A 6 7.00 14.87 -1.36
C ASP A 6 6.92 13.69 -2.33
N VAL A 7 8.04 13.01 -2.56
CA VAL A 7 8.10 11.81 -3.41
C VAL A 7 7.31 10.67 -2.77
N ALA A 8 7.49 10.45 -1.46
CA ALA A 8 6.72 9.48 -0.69
C ALA A 8 5.21 9.77 -0.76
N ARG A 9 4.79 11.04 -0.64
CA ARG A 9 3.37 11.41 -0.70
C ARG A 9 2.75 11.11 -2.07
N GLN A 10 3.44 11.47 -3.14
CA GLN A 10 2.98 11.18 -4.51
C GLN A 10 2.90 9.67 -4.79
N PHE A 11 3.88 8.89 -4.32
CA PHE A 11 3.83 7.43 -4.40
C PHE A 11 2.63 6.88 -3.61
N PHE A 12 2.48 7.31 -2.35
CA PHE A 12 1.40 6.85 -1.45
C PHE A 12 0.03 7.10 -2.07
N GLU A 13 -0.24 8.32 -2.54
CA GLU A 13 -1.51 8.69 -3.18
C GLU A 13 -1.78 7.88 -4.46
N ALA A 14 -0.76 7.66 -5.29
CA ALA A 14 -0.91 6.88 -6.52
C ALA A 14 -1.18 5.40 -6.23
N CYS A 15 -0.48 4.83 -5.24
CA CYS A 15 -0.60 3.43 -4.86
C CYS A 15 -1.94 3.14 -4.18
N GLU A 16 -2.35 3.98 -3.22
CA GLU A 16 -3.62 3.85 -2.51
C GLU A 16 -4.84 4.09 -3.41
N ALA A 17 -4.72 4.92 -4.46
CA ALA A 17 -5.76 5.08 -5.46
C ALA A 17 -5.82 3.93 -6.49
N GLY A 18 -5.02 2.87 -6.32
CA GLY A 18 -5.02 1.71 -7.21
C GLY A 18 -4.53 1.99 -8.63
N LYS A 19 -3.70 3.02 -8.85
CA LYS A 19 -3.23 3.39 -10.19
C LYS A 19 -2.22 2.40 -10.80
N GLY A 20 -1.71 1.47 -10.00
CA GLY A 20 -0.76 0.43 -10.44
C GLY A 20 0.66 0.94 -10.66
N TRP A 21 1.55 0.05 -11.09
CA TRP A 21 2.97 0.36 -11.23
C TRP A 21 3.27 1.49 -12.22
N ALA A 22 2.50 1.58 -13.32
CA ALA A 22 2.71 2.60 -14.36
C ALA A 22 2.71 4.03 -13.80
N ALA A 23 1.87 4.30 -12.80
CA ALA A 23 1.80 5.59 -12.11
C ALA A 23 2.79 5.72 -10.93
N CYS A 24 3.23 4.60 -10.35
CA CYS A 24 4.10 4.59 -9.17
C CYS A 24 5.59 4.59 -9.51
N GLN A 25 6.00 4.02 -10.65
CA GLN A 25 7.41 3.81 -11.02
C GLN A 25 8.23 5.10 -11.06
N ALA A 26 7.59 6.24 -11.33
CA ALA A 26 8.24 7.55 -11.35
C ALA A 26 8.82 7.97 -9.98
N TYR A 27 8.41 7.32 -8.88
CA TYR A 27 8.85 7.62 -7.51
C TYR A 27 9.80 6.56 -6.93
N CYS A 28 10.04 5.48 -7.68
CA CYS A 28 10.74 4.29 -7.20
C CYS A 28 12.02 4.04 -7.99
N LYS A 29 12.98 3.35 -7.38
CA LYS A 29 14.09 2.72 -8.08
C LYS A 29 13.54 1.57 -8.96
N PRO A 30 14.14 1.27 -10.13
CA PRO A 30 13.67 0.20 -11.01
C PRO A 30 13.63 -1.18 -10.34
N ASP A 31 14.53 -1.43 -9.41
CA ASP A 31 14.70 -2.67 -8.63
C ASP A 31 14.15 -2.56 -7.20
N ALA A 32 13.24 -1.60 -6.95
CA ALA A 32 12.71 -1.36 -5.62
C ALA A 32 12.04 -2.62 -5.04
N SER A 33 12.50 -3.02 -3.86
CA SER A 33 12.04 -4.23 -3.18
C SER A 33 10.86 -3.96 -2.26
N PHE A 34 10.14 -5.02 -1.89
CA PHE A 34 8.99 -4.96 -1.00
C PHE A 34 9.03 -6.10 0.01
N SER A 35 8.53 -5.83 1.21
CA SER A 35 8.33 -6.85 2.24
C SER A 35 7.04 -6.62 3.01
N SER A 36 6.43 -7.71 3.45
CA SER A 36 5.28 -7.72 4.35
C SER A 36 5.23 -9.04 5.10
N GLN A 37 4.81 -8.99 6.35
CA GLN A 37 4.50 -10.19 7.15
C GLN A 37 3.00 -10.53 7.10
N ALA A 38 2.18 -9.69 6.46
CA ALA A 38 0.78 -10.00 6.24
C ALA A 38 0.65 -11.12 5.20
N GLU A 39 -0.11 -12.15 5.55
CA GLU A 39 -0.26 -13.39 4.77
C GLU A 39 -0.70 -13.17 3.30
N PRO A 40 -1.66 -12.28 2.98
CA PRO A 40 -2.02 -11.97 1.58
C PRO A 40 -0.89 -11.38 0.72
N LEU A 41 0.19 -10.92 1.36
CA LEU A 41 1.32 -10.26 0.72
C LEU A 41 2.63 -11.05 0.91
N ALA A 42 2.57 -12.26 1.47
CA ALA A 42 3.75 -13.03 1.86
C ALA A 42 4.69 -13.30 0.68
N ASP A 43 4.15 -13.53 -0.52
CA ASP A 43 4.91 -13.84 -1.74
C ASP A 43 5.25 -12.60 -2.58
N VAL A 44 4.75 -11.43 -2.22
CA VAL A 44 5.09 -10.18 -2.93
C VAL A 44 6.47 -9.71 -2.46
N LYS A 45 7.43 -9.59 -3.38
CA LYS A 45 8.83 -9.24 -3.06
C LYS A 45 9.33 -7.94 -3.71
N THR A 46 8.56 -7.37 -4.64
CA THR A 46 8.93 -6.15 -5.37
C THR A 46 7.89 -5.07 -5.16
N LEU A 47 8.34 -3.82 -5.17
CA LEU A 47 7.43 -2.68 -5.00
C LEU A 47 6.47 -2.54 -6.19
N GLN A 48 6.93 -2.95 -7.38
CA GLN A 48 6.08 -3.15 -8.55
C GLN A 48 4.96 -4.16 -8.26
N GLY A 49 5.31 -5.36 -7.80
CA GLY A 49 4.33 -6.40 -7.50
C GLY A 49 3.29 -5.93 -6.47
N TYR A 50 3.72 -5.13 -5.49
CA TYR A 50 2.81 -4.52 -4.53
C TYR A 50 1.87 -3.47 -5.16
N ALA A 51 2.38 -2.58 -6.00
CA ALA A 51 1.56 -1.58 -6.68
C ALA A 51 0.52 -2.21 -7.61
N ASP A 52 0.89 -3.29 -8.31
CA ASP A 52 -0.02 -4.05 -9.17
C ASP A 52 -1.06 -4.83 -8.33
N TRP A 53 -0.64 -5.37 -7.17
CA TRP A 53 -1.55 -5.99 -6.21
C TRP A 53 -2.59 -4.99 -5.70
N MET A 54 -2.19 -3.76 -5.34
CA MET A 54 -3.12 -2.69 -4.93
C MET A 54 -4.11 -2.32 -6.04
N GLN A 55 -3.66 -2.28 -7.29
CA GLN A 55 -4.58 -2.06 -8.43
C GLN A 55 -5.61 -3.19 -8.56
N GLY A 56 -5.21 -4.45 -8.34
CA GLY A 56 -6.13 -5.58 -8.30
C GLY A 56 -7.13 -5.48 -7.14
N LEU A 57 -6.63 -5.12 -5.95
CA LEU A 57 -7.44 -4.93 -4.74
C LEU A 57 -8.56 -3.90 -4.96
N MET A 58 -8.24 -2.74 -5.55
CA MET A 58 -9.22 -1.68 -5.81
C MET A 58 -10.28 -2.05 -6.86
N LYS A 59 -10.05 -3.08 -7.68
CA LYS A 59 -11.10 -3.63 -8.56
C LYS A 59 -12.14 -4.43 -7.76
N MET A 60 -11.70 -5.20 -6.75
CA MET A 60 -12.60 -5.93 -5.85
C MET A 60 -13.32 -5.01 -4.86
N MET A 61 -12.71 -3.86 -4.55
CA MET A 61 -13.17 -2.90 -3.56
C MET A 61 -13.11 -1.48 -4.13
N PRO A 62 -14.04 -1.13 -5.05
CA PRO A 62 -13.99 0.13 -5.81
C PRO A 62 -14.25 1.39 -4.96
N ASP A 63 -14.81 1.24 -3.76
CA ASP A 63 -14.96 2.31 -2.76
C ASP A 63 -13.75 2.41 -1.81
N GLY A 64 -12.71 1.61 -2.06
CA GLY A 64 -11.51 1.54 -1.25
C GLY A 64 -10.83 2.89 -1.13
N HIS A 65 -10.58 3.31 0.11
CA HIS A 65 -9.90 4.55 0.43
C HIS A 65 -9.14 4.40 1.76
N TYR A 66 -8.45 5.47 2.15
CA TYR A 66 -7.68 5.51 3.38
C TYR A 66 -8.05 6.71 4.24
N ASP A 67 -7.84 6.57 5.53
CA ASP A 67 -7.85 7.64 6.52
C ASP A 67 -6.43 7.79 7.09
N LEU A 68 -5.69 8.81 6.61
CA LEU A 68 -4.29 9.03 6.98
C LEU A 68 -4.21 9.58 8.41
N LYS A 69 -3.56 8.82 9.30
CA LYS A 69 -3.46 9.14 10.73
C LYS A 69 -2.18 9.86 11.09
N CYS A 70 -1.06 9.45 10.49
CA CYS A 70 0.24 10.05 10.78
C CYS A 70 1.15 9.96 9.56
N TRP A 71 1.97 11.00 9.42
CA TRP A 71 3.04 11.06 8.44
C TRP A 71 4.31 11.55 9.13
N ALA A 72 5.41 10.82 8.96
CA ALA A 72 6.68 11.16 9.57
C ALA A 72 7.84 10.93 8.61
N THR A 73 8.85 11.79 8.67
CA THR A 73 10.09 11.65 7.91
C THR A 73 11.26 11.52 8.88
N ASP A 74 11.99 10.41 8.78
CA ASP A 74 13.25 10.16 9.48
C ASP A 74 14.39 10.40 8.49
N ALA A 75 14.95 11.61 8.54
CA ALA A 75 16.03 12.02 7.64
C ALA A 75 17.33 11.23 7.88
N ASP A 76 17.64 10.91 9.14
CA ASP A 76 18.87 10.20 9.50
C ASP A 76 18.90 8.78 8.91
N ARG A 77 17.72 8.16 8.78
CA ARG A 77 17.57 6.82 8.19
C ARG A 77 17.07 6.84 6.73
N ASN A 78 16.83 8.02 6.17
CA ASN A 78 16.21 8.21 4.85
C ASN A 78 14.89 7.43 4.69
N ASN A 79 14.02 7.51 5.69
CA ASN A 79 12.74 6.83 5.69
C ASN A 79 11.57 7.81 5.76
N VAL A 80 10.46 7.44 5.14
CA VAL A 80 9.17 8.10 5.33
C VAL A 80 8.14 7.07 5.78
N ILE A 81 7.43 7.38 6.85
CA ILE A 81 6.42 6.52 7.45
C ILE A 81 5.04 7.16 7.24
N ALA A 82 4.10 6.34 6.75
CA ALA A 82 2.68 6.69 6.67
C ALA A 82 1.88 5.67 7.47
N TYR A 83 1.19 6.10 8.51
CA TYR A 83 0.21 5.29 9.24
C TYR A 83 -1.19 5.72 8.82
N ALA A 84 -1.99 4.77 8.36
CA ALA A 84 -3.35 5.00 7.91
C ALA A 84 -4.25 3.80 8.22
N THR A 85 -5.55 4.02 8.07
CA THR A 85 -6.55 2.94 8.11
C THR A 85 -7.10 2.72 6.71
N PHE A 86 -7.10 1.47 6.23
CA PHE A 86 -7.74 1.08 4.98
C PHE A 86 -9.23 0.82 5.23
N ILE A 87 -10.09 1.45 4.42
CA ILE A 87 -11.55 1.39 4.53
C ILE A 87 -12.12 1.00 3.17
N ALA A 88 -12.88 -0.08 3.11
CA ALA A 88 -13.43 -0.55 1.83
C ALA A 88 -14.57 -1.56 1.99
N THR A 89 -15.34 -1.77 0.93
CA THR A 89 -16.43 -2.76 0.85
C THR A 89 -16.24 -3.69 -0.35
N HIS A 90 -16.25 -5.01 -0.10
CA HIS A 90 -16.08 -6.03 -1.15
C HIS A 90 -17.35 -6.18 -1.99
N THR A 91 -17.41 -5.40 -3.06
CA THR A 91 -18.54 -5.30 -4.01
C THR A 91 -18.14 -5.57 -5.47
N GLY A 92 -16.84 -5.48 -5.78
CA GLY A 92 -16.31 -5.60 -7.12
C GLY A 92 -15.82 -7.01 -7.46
N PRO A 93 -15.54 -7.28 -8.76
CA PRO A 93 -15.04 -8.56 -9.23
C PRO A 93 -13.53 -8.71 -8.96
N GLY A 94 -13.01 -9.95 -9.06
CA GLY A 94 -11.56 -10.21 -9.05
C GLY A 94 -11.03 -11.10 -7.94
N GLY A 95 -11.91 -11.80 -7.22
CA GLY A 95 -11.56 -12.73 -6.13
C GLY A 95 -12.74 -13.64 -5.79
N PRO A 96 -12.98 -13.99 -4.50
CA PRO A 96 -14.20 -14.69 -4.11
C PRO A 96 -15.45 -13.87 -4.49
N PRO A 97 -16.65 -14.50 -4.56
CA PRO A 97 -17.88 -13.77 -4.84
C PRO A 97 -18.05 -12.54 -3.93
N PRO A 98 -18.50 -11.37 -4.46
CA PRO A 98 -18.68 -10.16 -3.67
C PRO A 98 -19.51 -10.41 -2.42
N THR A 99 -18.92 -10.17 -1.25
CA THR A 99 -19.52 -10.50 0.04
C THR A 99 -20.44 -9.40 0.58
N GLY A 100 -20.32 -8.18 0.05
CA GLY A 100 -21.02 -6.99 0.54
C GLY A 100 -20.58 -6.49 1.93
N LYS A 101 -19.58 -7.14 2.54
CA LYS A 101 -19.00 -6.75 3.82
C LYS A 101 -17.93 -5.66 3.66
N SER A 102 -17.81 -4.83 4.69
CA SER A 102 -16.82 -3.76 4.76
C SER A 102 -15.75 -4.07 5.80
N THR A 103 -14.57 -3.48 5.64
CA THR A 103 -13.50 -3.52 6.63
C THR A 103 -12.96 -2.13 6.95
N ARG A 104 -12.42 -1.99 8.16
CA ARG A 104 -11.59 -0.88 8.58
C ARG A 104 -10.34 -1.44 9.29
N SER A 105 -9.19 -1.44 8.62
CA SER A 105 -7.97 -2.07 9.15
C SER A 105 -6.75 -1.16 9.13
N ASP A 106 -6.01 -1.12 10.24
CA ASP A 106 -4.81 -0.31 10.39
C ASP A 106 -3.62 -0.88 9.61
N TYR A 107 -2.86 0.01 8.97
CA TYR A 107 -1.61 -0.35 8.30
C TYR A 107 -0.59 0.80 8.31
N VAL A 108 0.68 0.43 8.16
CA VAL A 108 1.82 1.35 8.06
C VAL A 108 2.62 1.05 6.80
N TYR A 109 3.01 2.08 6.08
CA TYR A 109 4.11 2.04 5.10
C TYR A 109 5.37 2.58 5.75
N CYS A 110 6.46 1.83 5.64
CA CYS A 110 7.80 2.33 5.88
C CYS A 110 8.54 2.34 4.54
N MET A 111 8.67 3.52 3.94
CA MET A 111 9.32 3.73 2.64
C MET A 111 10.76 4.17 2.86
N SER A 112 11.71 3.34 2.43
CA SER A 112 13.15 3.64 2.48
C SER A 112 13.65 4.19 1.16
N PHE A 113 14.43 5.25 1.23
CA PHE A 113 14.97 5.97 0.08
C PHE A 113 16.44 5.64 -0.20
N ASP A 114 16.81 5.78 -1.48
CA ASP A 114 18.18 5.87 -1.98
C ASP A 114 18.24 7.10 -2.89
N GLY A 115 18.88 8.16 -2.41
CA GLY A 115 18.78 9.48 -3.02
C GLY A 115 17.35 10.02 -2.95
N ASP A 116 16.77 10.34 -4.10
CA ASP A 116 15.44 10.95 -4.24
C ASP A 116 14.32 9.94 -4.58
N LYS A 117 14.61 8.64 -4.56
CA LYS A 117 13.69 7.57 -4.98
C LYS A 117 13.53 6.49 -3.92
N ILE A 118 12.36 5.86 -3.88
CA ILE A 118 12.08 4.73 -2.99
C ILE A 118 12.85 3.49 -3.48
N ARG A 119 13.71 2.93 -2.63
CA ARG A 119 14.43 1.67 -2.91
C ARG A 119 13.77 0.44 -2.27
N HIS A 120 13.01 0.64 -1.20
CA HIS A 120 12.35 -0.45 -0.47
C HIS A 120 11.10 0.07 0.22
N MET A 121 10.09 -0.78 0.33
CA MET A 121 8.96 -0.54 1.22
C MET A 121 8.63 -1.77 2.05
N THR A 122 8.47 -1.56 3.35
CA THR A 122 7.84 -2.54 4.24
C THR A 122 6.39 -2.12 4.49
N LYS A 123 5.45 -3.02 4.23
CA LYS A 123 4.05 -2.86 4.68
C LYS A 123 3.83 -3.66 5.96
N ILE A 124 3.33 -2.99 6.97
CA ILE A 124 2.87 -3.60 8.23
C ILE A 124 1.36 -3.44 8.23
N TRP A 125 0.60 -4.53 8.16
CA TRP A 125 -0.85 -4.45 8.01
C TRP A 125 -1.55 -5.48 8.89
N ASN A 126 -2.62 -5.05 9.55
CA ASN A 126 -3.53 -5.95 10.24
C ASN A 126 -4.43 -6.73 9.27
N ALA A 127 -3.81 -7.53 8.40
CA ALA A 127 -4.50 -8.27 7.35
C ALA A 127 -5.48 -9.30 7.93
N GLY A 128 -5.10 -10.01 9.00
CA GLY A 128 -5.99 -10.98 9.65
C GLY A 128 -7.28 -10.36 10.17
N TRP A 129 -7.27 -9.08 10.57
CA TRP A 129 -8.49 -8.34 10.89
C TRP A 129 -9.31 -8.05 9.64
N ALA A 130 -8.67 -7.52 8.60
CA ALA A 130 -9.34 -7.17 7.36
C ALA A 130 -10.04 -8.36 6.70
N LEU A 131 -9.34 -9.50 6.60
CA LEU A 131 -9.86 -10.71 5.98
C LEU A 131 -11.10 -11.26 6.72
N LYS A 132 -11.09 -11.22 8.06
CA LYS A 132 -12.25 -11.66 8.88
C LYS A 132 -13.46 -10.76 8.66
N GLU A 133 -13.27 -9.44 8.66
CA GLU A 133 -14.36 -8.49 8.39
C GLU A 133 -14.93 -8.64 6.98
N LEU A 134 -14.05 -8.87 6.00
CA LEU A 134 -14.44 -9.16 4.61
C LEU A 134 -15.07 -10.55 4.42
N GLY A 135 -14.99 -11.44 5.42
CA GLY A 135 -15.50 -12.81 5.35
C GLY A 135 -14.68 -13.73 4.44
N TRP A 136 -13.38 -13.49 4.34
CA TRP A 136 -12.43 -14.29 3.56
C TRP A 136 -11.64 -15.29 4.43
N ALA A 137 -11.77 -15.20 5.75
CA ALA A 137 -11.14 -16.06 6.75
C ALA A 137 -12.09 -16.33 7.93
#